data_AF-A0A1E3L231-F1
#
_entry.id   AF-A0A1E3L231-F1
#
_cell.length_a   1.000
_cell.length_b   1.000
_cell.length_c   1.000
_cell.angle_alpha   90.00
_cell.angle_beta   90.00
_cell.angle_gamma   90.00
#
_symmetry.space_group_name_H-M   'P 1'
#
loop_
_entity.id
_entity.type
_entity.pdbx_description
1 polymer ?
#
loop_
_entity_poly.entity_id
_entity_poly.type
_entity_poly.pdbx_seq_one_letter_code
_entity_poly.pdbx_strand_id
1 'polypeptide(L)'
;MDTLWTDFINSDWHDFRESGKHEDRLVLSSWQKQFLHDWQLKSSVPATNIELKALQTLRKLLHNYTLAIVKESSADLIDWNELNRIMAQSPVIRQWNKDDQENRHVTYIPLVQDWNSVMAEVVSDFVHTVLDQDIQRIRICDNPDCRWVFYDDTRSRTKRYCEDKTCGNLMKVRRFRAKKGSSRSQ
;
A
#
# COMPACT_ATOMS: atom_id res chain seq x y z
N MET A 1 9.30 -3.79 -5.21
CA MET A 1 8.74 -2.65 -5.96
C MET A 1 7.44 -2.28 -5.26
N ASP A 2 7.14 -0.99 -5.04
CA ASP A 2 5.86 -0.63 -4.44
C ASP A 2 4.74 -0.92 -5.45
N THR A 3 3.57 -1.28 -4.95
CA THR A 3 2.31 -1.47 -5.72
C THR A 3 1.36 -0.32 -5.40
N LEU A 4 0.37 -0.06 -6.26
CA LEU A 4 -0.54 1.08 -6.12
C LEU A 4 -1.24 1.05 -4.77
N TRP A 5 -1.76 -0.10 -4.37
CA TRP A 5 -2.46 -0.23 -3.09
C TRP A 5 -1.53 -0.09 -1.89
N THR A 6 -0.29 -0.60 -1.96
CA THR A 6 0.67 -0.44 -0.85
C THR A 6 1.11 1.00 -0.67
N ASP A 7 1.40 1.73 -1.76
CA ASP A 7 1.77 3.15 -1.67
C ASP A 7 0.60 3.98 -1.11
N PHE A 8 -0.62 3.67 -1.56
CA PHE A 8 -1.83 4.27 -1.01
C PHE A 8 -2.00 4.03 0.50
N ILE A 9 -1.83 2.79 1.00
CA ILE A 9 -1.92 2.52 2.43
C ILE A 9 -0.82 3.24 3.21
N ASN A 10 0.40 3.22 2.67
CA ASN A 10 1.58 3.82 3.29
C ASN A 10 1.61 5.36 3.22
N SER A 11 0.57 5.99 2.63
CA SER A 11 0.29 7.41 2.84
C SER A 11 0.06 7.76 4.31
N ASP A 12 -0.33 6.78 5.14
CA ASP A 12 -0.27 6.88 6.60
C ASP A 12 1.18 6.67 7.07
N TRP A 13 1.99 7.72 7.02
CA TRP A 13 3.42 7.60 7.25
C TRP A 13 3.78 7.64 8.73
N HIS A 14 4.63 6.72 9.17
CA HIS A 14 5.19 6.67 10.53
C HIS A 14 6.72 6.74 10.49
N ASP A 15 7.32 7.51 11.39
CA ASP A 15 8.78 7.59 11.50
C ASP A 15 9.37 6.31 12.09
N PHE A 16 10.26 5.68 11.32
CA PHE A 16 10.92 4.44 11.67
C PHE A 16 11.96 4.56 12.82
N ARG A 17 12.26 5.76 13.31
CA ARG A 17 13.35 6.04 14.28
C ARG A 17 12.90 6.24 15.74
N GLU A 18 11.78 5.68 16.19
CA GLU A 18 11.24 5.85 17.57
C GLU A 18 10.91 7.30 17.95
N SER A 19 10.74 8.22 16.99
CA SER A 19 10.38 9.60 17.32
C SER A 19 8.89 9.78 17.64
N GLY A 20 8.06 8.78 17.32
CA GLY A 20 6.60 8.84 17.41
C GLY A 20 5.96 9.78 16.37
N LYS A 21 6.74 10.35 15.44
CA LYS A 21 6.20 11.21 14.39
C LYS A 21 5.35 10.41 13.41
N HIS A 22 4.22 10.99 13.07
CA HIS A 22 3.22 10.46 12.16
C HIS A 22 2.72 11.59 11.26
N GLU A 23 2.46 11.27 9.99
CA GLU A 23 1.94 12.21 9.01
C GLU A 23 0.90 11.52 8.11
N ASP A 24 -0.31 12.05 8.09
CA ASP A 24 -1.29 11.65 7.09
C ASP A 24 -1.00 12.37 5.77
N ARG A 25 -0.27 11.71 4.86
CA ARG A 25 0.11 12.30 3.59
C ARG A 25 -1.05 12.49 2.62
N LEU A 26 -2.18 11.80 2.82
CA LEU A 26 -3.36 11.99 1.97
C LEU A 26 -3.86 13.43 2.00
N VAL A 27 -3.65 14.16 3.10
CA VAL A 27 -4.13 15.55 3.22
C VAL A 27 -3.24 16.54 2.45
N LEU A 28 -2.04 16.11 2.06
CA LEU A 28 -1.05 16.96 1.41
C LEU A 28 -1.28 16.98 -0.10
N SER A 29 -1.60 18.15 -0.66
CA SER A 29 -1.78 18.30 -2.12
C SER A 29 -0.52 17.96 -2.92
N SER A 30 0.68 18.14 -2.33
CA SER A 30 1.94 17.72 -2.94
C SER A 30 2.01 16.21 -3.10
N TRP A 31 1.64 15.45 -2.05
CA TRP A 31 1.59 14.00 -2.12
C TRP A 31 0.50 13.53 -3.07
N GLN A 32 -0.70 14.12 -3.04
CA GLN A 32 -1.78 13.79 -3.98
C GLN A 32 -1.33 13.94 -5.45
N LYS A 33 -0.64 15.03 -5.79
CA LYS A 33 -0.09 15.23 -7.16
C LYS A 33 0.93 14.15 -7.52
N GLN A 34 1.85 13.85 -6.60
CA GLN A 34 2.89 12.87 -6.83
C GLN A 34 2.30 11.46 -7.00
N PHE A 35 1.39 11.07 -6.12
CA PHE A 35 0.69 9.78 -6.19
C PHE A 35 -0.07 9.61 -7.52
N LEU A 36 -0.85 10.61 -7.93
CA LEU A 36 -1.55 10.55 -9.22
C LEU A 36 -0.56 10.45 -10.40
N HIS A 37 0.56 11.18 -10.35
CA HIS A 37 1.59 11.14 -11.38
C HIS A 37 2.26 9.75 -11.47
N ASP A 38 2.75 9.23 -10.35
CA ASP A 38 3.54 7.99 -10.31
C ASP A 38 2.73 6.77 -10.75
N TRP A 39 1.43 6.79 -10.46
CA TRP A 39 0.49 5.74 -10.84
C TRP A 39 -0.30 6.04 -12.12
N GLN A 40 0.02 7.13 -12.82
CA GLN A 40 -0.66 7.57 -14.05
C GLN A 40 -2.18 7.72 -13.92
N LEU A 41 -2.65 8.07 -12.72
CA LEU A 41 -4.05 8.31 -12.39
C LEU A 41 -4.41 9.78 -12.56
N LYS A 42 -5.70 10.08 -12.65
CA LYS A 42 -6.20 11.44 -12.89
C LYS A 42 -7.37 11.77 -11.97
N SER A 43 -7.25 12.88 -11.25
CA SER A 43 -8.30 13.48 -10.42
C SER A 43 -7.96 14.94 -10.10
N SER A 44 -8.92 15.70 -9.57
CA SER A 44 -8.69 17.07 -9.10
C SER A 44 -7.86 17.11 -7.81
N VAL A 45 -6.92 18.05 -7.73
CA VAL A 45 -6.12 18.32 -6.52
C VAL A 45 -6.31 19.79 -6.08
N PRO A 46 -6.62 20.07 -4.81
CA PRO A 46 -6.80 19.10 -3.71
C PRO A 46 -8.09 18.30 -3.83
N ALA A 47 -8.08 17.06 -3.31
CA ALA A 47 -9.29 16.34 -2.98
C ALA A 47 -10.18 17.19 -2.08
N THR A 48 -11.48 17.20 -2.33
CA THR A 48 -12.47 17.83 -1.44
C THR A 48 -12.51 17.12 -0.08
N ASN A 49 -13.08 17.76 0.94
CA ASN A 49 -13.22 17.14 2.26
C ASN A 49 -14.03 15.83 2.23
N ILE A 50 -15.00 15.72 1.32
CA ILE A 50 -15.81 14.51 1.15
C ILE A 50 -14.96 13.38 0.57
N GLU A 51 -14.22 13.66 -0.51
CA GLU A 51 -13.32 12.70 -1.15
C GLU A 51 -12.18 12.29 -0.21
N LEU A 52 -11.58 13.23 0.51
CA LEU A 52 -10.51 12.95 1.47
C LEU A 52 -10.99 11.99 2.57
N LYS A 53 -12.21 12.19 3.09
CA LYS A 53 -12.79 11.29 4.08
C LYS A 53 -13.06 9.90 3.51
N ALA A 54 -13.50 9.82 2.24
CA ALA A 54 -13.68 8.53 1.56
C ALA A 54 -12.33 7.80 1.37
N LEU A 55 -11.28 8.50 0.93
CA LEU A 55 -9.92 7.96 0.80
C LEU A 55 -9.38 7.45 2.14
N GLN A 56 -9.51 8.23 3.21
CA GLN A 56 -9.10 7.80 4.56
C GLN A 56 -9.88 6.58 5.05
N THR A 57 -11.17 6.50 4.71
CA THR A 57 -12.02 5.34 5.04
C THR A 57 -11.55 4.09 4.29
N LEU A 58 -11.30 4.20 2.98
CA LEU A 58 -10.74 3.11 2.18
C LEU A 58 -9.37 2.67 2.70
N ARG A 59 -8.48 3.62 3.01
CA ARG A 59 -7.14 3.32 3.54
C ARG A 59 -7.23 2.48 4.82
N LYS A 60 -8.11 2.89 5.75
CA LYS A 60 -8.34 2.15 6.99
C LYS A 60 -8.89 0.76 6.73
N LEU A 61 -9.82 0.63 5.78
CA LEU A 61 -10.40 -0.65 5.37
C LEU A 61 -9.33 -1.62 4.85
N LEU A 62 -8.53 -1.20 3.87
CA LEU A 62 -7.49 -2.04 3.28
C LEU A 62 -6.38 -2.37 4.28
N HIS A 63 -6.03 -1.43 5.17
CA HIS A 63 -5.08 -1.70 6.25
C HIS A 63 -5.60 -2.76 7.23
N ASN A 64 -6.89 -2.74 7.57
CA ASN A 64 -7.49 -3.78 8.42
C ASN A 64 -7.47 -5.15 7.75
N TYR A 65 -7.79 -5.25 6.45
CA TYR A 65 -7.64 -6.51 5.72
C TYR A 65 -6.20 -6.97 5.67
N THR A 66 -5.25 -6.06 5.46
CA THR A 66 -3.81 -6.38 5.47
C THR A 66 -3.39 -6.98 6.81
N LEU A 67 -3.82 -6.39 7.94
CA LEU A 67 -3.54 -6.93 9.27
C LEU A 67 -4.11 -8.34 9.45
N ALA A 68 -5.35 -8.55 8.99
CA ALA A 68 -6.03 -9.85 9.06
C ALA A 68 -5.32 -10.92 8.22
N ILE A 69 -4.94 -10.56 6.99
CA ILE A 69 -4.18 -11.40 6.06
C ILE A 69 -2.82 -11.78 6.64
N VAL A 70 -2.06 -10.82 7.18
CA VAL A 70 -0.72 -11.10 7.75
C VAL A 70 -0.83 -12.05 8.94
N LYS A 71 -1.93 -11.99 9.69
CA LYS A 71 -2.17 -12.84 10.86
C LYS A 71 -2.62 -14.27 10.49
N GLU A 72 -3.53 -14.40 9.52
CA GLU A 72 -4.25 -15.66 9.26
C GLU A 72 -3.95 -16.27 7.89
N SER A 73 -3.20 -15.55 7.03
CA SER A 73 -2.85 -15.96 5.66
C SER A 73 -4.06 -16.40 4.82
N SER A 74 -5.23 -15.79 5.06
CA SER A 74 -6.47 -16.10 4.37
C SER A 74 -7.17 -14.84 3.85
N ALA A 75 -7.81 -14.99 2.69
CA ALA A 75 -8.67 -13.99 2.07
C ALA A 75 -10.11 -14.03 2.58
N ASP A 76 -10.48 -15.02 3.42
CA ASP A 76 -11.85 -15.19 3.94
C ASP A 76 -12.29 -14.03 4.85
N LEU A 77 -11.33 -13.25 5.33
CA LEU A 77 -11.54 -12.11 6.21
C LEU A 77 -11.85 -10.81 5.44
N ILE A 78 -11.83 -10.87 4.10
CA ILE A 78 -12.12 -9.73 3.23
C ILE A 78 -13.62 -9.68 2.96
N ASP A 79 -14.22 -8.51 3.16
CA ASP A 79 -15.59 -8.26 2.70
C ASP A 79 -15.57 -7.93 1.20
N TRP A 80 -15.72 -8.96 0.38
CA TRP A 80 -15.74 -8.83 -1.07
C TRP A 80 -16.91 -7.99 -1.59
N ASN A 81 -18.04 -7.93 -0.87
CA ASN A 81 -19.16 -7.10 -1.27
C ASN A 81 -18.83 -5.61 -1.13
N GLU A 82 -18.12 -5.26 -0.06
CA GLU A 82 -17.66 -3.89 0.14
C GLU A 82 -16.63 -3.47 -0.93
N LEU A 83 -15.67 -4.34 -1.27
CA LEU A 83 -14.72 -4.05 -2.35
C LEU A 83 -15.42 -3.89 -3.70
N ASN A 84 -16.38 -4.77 -4.01
CA ASN A 84 -17.20 -4.65 -5.22
C ASN A 84 -18.01 -3.36 -5.25
N ARG A 85 -18.57 -2.93 -4.11
CA ARG A 85 -19.32 -1.66 -4.00
C ARG A 85 -18.41 -0.44 -4.26
N ILE A 86 -17.15 -0.50 -3.85
CA ILE A 86 -16.18 0.57 -4.13
C ILE A 86 -15.82 0.60 -5.61
N MET A 87 -15.46 -0.54 -6.20
CA MET A 87 -15.13 -0.62 -7.63
C MET A 87 -16.32 -0.21 -8.52
N ALA A 88 -17.54 -0.55 -8.14
CA ALA A 88 -18.75 -0.18 -8.89
C ALA A 88 -19.01 1.33 -8.98
N GLN A 89 -18.38 2.15 -8.12
CA GLN A 89 -18.49 3.61 -8.18
C GLN A 89 -17.73 4.24 -9.35
N SER A 90 -16.86 3.48 -10.02
CA SER A 90 -16.17 3.93 -11.23
C SER A 90 -16.34 2.93 -12.37
N PRO A 91 -17.42 3.06 -13.16
CA PRO A 91 -17.58 2.29 -14.38
C PRO A 91 -16.42 2.56 -15.36
N VAL A 92 -16.02 1.53 -16.09
CA VAL A 92 -14.90 1.58 -17.05
C VAL A 92 -15.33 1.22 -18.47
N ILE A 93 -14.64 1.81 -19.44
CA ILE A 93 -14.66 1.40 -20.84
C ILE A 93 -13.52 0.41 -21.06
N ARG A 94 -13.81 -0.71 -21.71
CA ARG A 94 -12.79 -1.69 -22.13
C ARG A 94 -12.19 -1.23 -23.46
N GLN A 95 -10.89 -1.07 -23.51
CA GLN A 95 -10.17 -0.69 -24.72
C GLN A 95 -9.04 -1.67 -25.01
N TRP A 96 -8.89 -2.05 -26.26
CA TRP A 96 -7.71 -2.79 -26.70
C TRP A 96 -6.53 -1.83 -26.86
N ASN A 97 -5.38 -2.20 -26.30
CA ASN A 97 -4.15 -1.42 -26.35
C ASN A 97 -2.92 -2.30 -26.60
N LYS A 98 -1.81 -1.64 -26.95
CA LYS A 98 -0.47 -2.22 -27.05
C LYS A 98 0.46 -1.46 -26.11
N ASP A 99 1.32 -2.17 -25.39
CA ASP A 99 2.41 -1.54 -24.63
C ASP A 99 3.60 -1.20 -25.54
N ASP A 100 4.63 -0.56 -24.97
CA ASP A 100 5.87 -0.18 -25.67
C ASP A 100 6.65 -1.39 -26.22
N GLN A 101 6.31 -2.61 -25.77
CA GLN A 101 6.91 -3.88 -26.21
C GLN A 101 6.02 -4.63 -27.22
N GLU A 102 4.99 -3.96 -27.79
CA GLU A 102 4.01 -4.53 -28.73
C GLU A 102 3.10 -5.63 -28.15
N ASN A 103 3.09 -5.81 -26.82
CA ASN A 103 2.18 -6.77 -26.18
C ASN A 103 0.75 -6.24 -26.18
N ARG A 104 -0.17 -7.06 -26.66
CA ARG A 104 -1.60 -6.71 -26.79
C ARG A 104 -2.34 -7.06 -25.51
N HIS A 105 -3.07 -6.11 -24.97
CA HIS A 105 -3.88 -6.31 -23.77
C HIS A 105 -5.15 -5.45 -23.81
N VAL A 106 -6.12 -5.78 -22.97
CA VAL A 106 -7.31 -4.94 -22.74
C VAL A 106 -7.02 -4.08 -21.52
N THR A 107 -7.17 -2.76 -21.66
CA THR A 107 -7.15 -1.82 -20.53
C THR A 107 -8.57 -1.41 -20.16
N TYR A 108 -8.70 -0.98 -18.91
CA TYR A 108 -9.92 -0.41 -18.37
C TYR A 108 -9.71 1.09 -18.20
N ILE A 109 -10.53 1.91 -18.86
CA ILE A 109 -10.44 3.36 -18.80
C ILE A 109 -11.66 3.87 -18.03
N PRO A 110 -11.49 4.59 -16.91
CA PRO A 110 -12.63 5.09 -16.15
C PRO A 110 -13.43 6.10 -16.98
N LEU A 111 -14.76 5.99 -16.92
CA LEU A 111 -15.68 6.92 -17.60
C LEU A 111 -15.56 8.35 -17.06
N VAL A 112 -15.26 8.48 -15.77
CA VAL A 112 -15.02 9.76 -15.08
C VAL A 112 -13.69 9.67 -14.35
N GLN A 113 -12.83 10.66 -14.54
CA GLN A 113 -11.53 10.76 -13.88
C GLN A 113 -11.66 11.62 -12.62
N ASP A 114 -12.01 10.97 -11.51
CA ASP A 114 -12.19 11.56 -10.18
C ASP A 114 -11.56 10.68 -9.08
N TRP A 115 -11.71 11.07 -7.81
CA TRP A 115 -11.19 10.26 -6.71
C TRP A 115 -11.93 8.93 -6.51
N ASN A 116 -13.15 8.76 -7.04
CA ASN A 116 -13.82 7.46 -7.03
C ASN A 116 -13.13 6.48 -7.99
N SER A 117 -12.71 6.96 -9.17
CA SER A 117 -11.89 6.17 -10.09
C SER A 117 -10.55 5.75 -9.48
N VAL A 118 -9.88 6.67 -8.77
CA VAL A 118 -8.63 6.36 -8.06
C VAL A 118 -8.85 5.29 -6.99
N MET A 119 -9.92 5.41 -6.20
CA MET A 119 -10.27 4.39 -5.20
C MET A 119 -10.58 3.03 -5.83
N ALA A 120 -11.29 3.00 -6.96
CA ALA A 120 -11.59 1.76 -7.67
C ALA A 120 -10.32 1.06 -8.22
N GLU A 121 -9.36 1.83 -8.75
CA GLU A 121 -8.07 1.30 -9.21
C GLU A 121 -7.22 0.77 -8.05
N VAL A 122 -7.16 1.50 -6.92
CA VAL A 122 -6.48 1.05 -5.70
C VAL A 122 -7.07 -0.27 -5.20
N VAL A 123 -8.40 -0.40 -5.17
CA VAL A 123 -9.07 -1.64 -4.76
C VAL A 123 -8.79 -2.76 -5.77
N SER A 124 -8.80 -2.47 -7.07
CA SER A 124 -8.53 -3.46 -8.11
C SER A 124 -7.10 -4.02 -7.98
N ASP A 125 -6.10 -3.17 -7.73
CA ASP A 125 -4.71 -3.58 -7.52
C ASP A 125 -4.53 -4.41 -6.23
N PHE A 126 -5.24 -4.05 -5.15
CA PHE A 126 -5.29 -4.86 -3.92
C PHE A 126 -5.90 -6.24 -4.19
N VAL A 127 -7.05 -6.30 -4.85
CA VAL A 127 -7.75 -7.55 -5.19
C VAL A 127 -6.87 -8.44 -6.08
N HIS A 128 -6.22 -7.87 -7.10
CA HIS A 128 -5.28 -8.60 -7.95
C HIS A 128 -4.13 -9.19 -7.13
N THR A 129 -3.57 -8.43 -6.19
CA THR A 129 -2.53 -8.93 -5.28
C THR A 129 -3.03 -10.09 -4.40
N VAL A 130 -4.26 -10.02 -3.91
CA VAL A 130 -4.85 -11.04 -3.04
C VAL A 130 -5.20 -12.33 -3.80
N LEU A 131 -5.77 -12.22 -5.00
CA LEU A 131 -6.31 -13.37 -5.75
C LEU A 131 -5.26 -14.02 -6.65
N ASP A 132 -4.50 -13.22 -7.37
CA ASP A 132 -3.63 -13.70 -8.45
C ASP A 132 -2.17 -13.83 -8.01
N GLN A 133 -1.82 -13.30 -6.84
CA GLN A 133 -0.49 -13.40 -6.26
C GLN A 133 -0.48 -14.20 -4.95
N ASP A 134 0.72 -14.38 -4.39
CA ASP A 134 0.92 -15.18 -3.18
C ASP A 134 0.64 -14.31 -1.94
N ILE A 135 -0.55 -14.47 -1.38
CA ILE A 135 -1.05 -13.68 -0.24
C ILE A 135 -0.10 -13.69 0.98
N GLN A 136 0.72 -14.76 1.14
CA GLN A 136 1.70 -14.88 2.23
C GLN A 136 2.90 -13.93 2.08
N ARG A 137 3.05 -13.33 0.89
CA ARG A 137 4.07 -12.31 0.61
C ARG A 137 3.60 -10.91 1.00
N ILE A 138 2.32 -10.70 1.35
CA ILE A 138 1.89 -9.45 1.97
C ILE A 138 2.46 -9.41 3.40
N ARG A 139 3.18 -8.34 3.72
CA ARG A 139 3.91 -8.20 4.98
C ARG A 139 3.80 -6.78 5.55
N ILE A 140 4.00 -6.69 6.85
CA ILE A 140 4.17 -5.43 7.58
C ILE A 140 5.59 -5.42 8.14
N CYS A 141 6.25 -4.27 8.13
CA CYS A 141 7.60 -4.11 8.64
C CYS A 141 7.72 -4.53 10.11
N ASP A 142 8.66 -5.44 10.41
CA ASP A 142 8.94 -5.91 11.78
C ASP A 142 9.55 -4.83 12.69
N ASN A 143 9.87 -3.64 12.16
CA ASN A 143 10.22 -2.50 13.00
C ASN A 143 8.92 -1.91 13.60
N PRO A 144 8.70 -2.00 14.92
CA PRO A 144 7.43 -1.61 15.55
C PRO A 144 7.04 -0.15 15.31
N ASP A 145 8.02 0.72 15.05
CA ASP A 145 7.81 2.14 14.77
C ASP A 145 7.40 2.43 13.32
N CYS A 146 7.72 1.53 12.38
CA CYS A 146 7.63 1.83 10.95
C CYS A 146 6.26 1.51 10.35
N ARG A 147 5.65 0.37 10.72
CA ARG A 147 4.32 -0.08 10.26
C ARG A 147 4.10 -0.19 8.74
N TRP A 148 5.14 0.03 7.94
CA TRP A 148 5.06 0.03 6.48
C TRP A 148 4.61 -1.32 5.94
N VAL A 149 3.60 -1.30 5.08
CA VAL A 149 3.08 -2.47 4.36
C VAL A 149 3.90 -2.67 3.09
N PHE A 150 4.26 -3.90 2.77
CA PHE A 150 4.97 -4.22 1.53
C PHE A 150 4.64 -5.64 1.04
N TYR A 151 4.87 -5.86 -0.25
CA TYR A 151 4.87 -7.20 -0.84
C TYR A 151 6.31 -7.74 -0.92
N ASP A 152 6.55 -8.95 -0.41
CA ASP A 152 7.85 -9.61 -0.46
C ASP A 152 8.09 -10.22 -1.85
N ASP A 153 8.65 -9.41 -2.75
CA ASP A 153 9.06 -9.80 -4.11
C ASP A 153 10.37 -10.61 -4.15
N THR A 154 11.01 -10.85 -3.00
CA THR A 154 12.27 -11.58 -2.96
C THR A 154 12.09 -13.07 -3.28
N ARG A 155 13.14 -13.68 -3.84
CA ARG A 155 13.13 -15.13 -4.11
C ARG A 155 13.01 -15.96 -2.84
N SER A 156 13.60 -15.51 -1.73
CA SER A 156 13.64 -16.27 -0.47
C SER A 156 12.35 -16.16 0.35
N ARG A 157 11.49 -15.16 0.11
CA ARG A 157 10.24 -14.93 0.88
C ARG A 157 10.47 -14.67 2.38
N THR A 158 11.67 -14.19 2.70
CA THR A 158 12.13 -14.00 4.09
C THR A 158 12.32 -12.53 4.44
N LYS A 159 11.80 -11.59 3.63
CA LYS A 159 11.93 -10.18 3.92
C LYS A 159 11.12 -9.85 5.18
N ARG A 160 11.78 -9.18 6.12
CA ARG A 160 11.22 -8.82 7.44
C ARG A 160 11.00 -7.32 7.61
N TYR A 161 11.71 -6.52 6.82
CA TYR A 161 11.71 -5.06 6.93
C TYR A 161 11.37 -4.46 5.58
N CYS A 162 10.69 -3.32 5.56
CA CYS A 162 10.27 -2.65 4.32
C CYS A 162 11.42 -2.42 3.34
N GLU A 163 12.58 -2.01 3.86
CA GLU A 163 13.80 -1.86 3.09
C GLU A 163 15.04 -2.16 3.95
N ASP A 164 16.04 -2.81 3.34
CA ASP A 164 17.27 -3.21 4.02
C ASP A 164 18.12 -2.00 4.47
N LYS A 165 18.16 -0.93 3.67
CA LYS A 165 18.98 0.26 3.95
C LYS A 165 18.41 1.13 5.06
N THR A 166 17.11 1.05 5.32
CA THR A 166 16.42 1.83 6.36
C THR A 166 16.17 0.95 7.59
N CYS A 167 15.01 0.31 7.68
CA CYS A 167 14.60 -0.50 8.83
C CYS A 167 15.51 -1.71 9.03
N GLY A 168 15.95 -2.38 7.97
CA GLY A 168 16.85 -3.54 8.10
C GLY A 168 18.17 -3.21 8.80
N ASN A 169 18.83 -2.14 8.36
CA ASN A 169 20.08 -1.66 8.96
C ASN A 169 19.85 -1.12 10.38
N LEU A 170 18.80 -0.34 10.61
CA LEU A 170 18.46 0.19 11.93
C LEU A 170 18.29 -0.94 12.95
N MET A 171 17.50 -1.97 12.61
CA MET A 171 17.25 -3.11 13.49
C MET A 171 18.49 -4.00 13.67
N LYS A 172 19.39 -4.07 12.69
CA LYS A 172 20.71 -4.72 12.84
C LYS A 172 21.58 -3.97 13.86
N VAL A 173 21.66 -2.65 13.77
CA VAL A 173 22.42 -1.81 14.70
C VAL A 173 21.86 -1.90 16.12
N ARG A 174 20.53 -1.83 16.30
CA ARG A 174 19.87 -1.99 17.61
C ARG A 174 20.23 -3.33 18.26
N ARG A 175 20.11 -4.45 17.52
CA ARG A 175 20.48 -5.80 18.01
C ARG A 175 21.94 -5.91 18.42
N PHE A 176 22.85 -5.30 17.65
CA PHE A 176 24.28 -5.29 17.98
C PHE A 176 24.58 -4.50 19.27
N ARG A 177 23.95 -3.33 19.45
CA ARG A 177 24.11 -2.51 20.66
C ARG A 177 23.56 -3.19 21.91
N ALA A 178 22.39 -3.84 21.82
CA ALA A 178 21.81 -4.61 22.93
C ALA A 178 22.75 -5.73 23.42
N LYS A 179 23.38 -6.45 22.50
CA LYS A 179 24.37 -7.50 22.83
C LYS A 179 25.61 -6.95 23.53
N LYS A 180 26.13 -5.79 23.10
CA LYS A 180 27.30 -5.14 23.71
C LYS A 180 27.00 -4.43 25.04
N GLY A 181 25.78 -3.92 25.22
CA GLY A 181 25.34 -3.35 26.49
C GLY A 181 25.20 -4.42 27.58
N SER A 182 24.74 -5.63 27.20
CA SER A 182 24.62 -6.77 28.12
C SER A 182 25.97 -7.39 28.52
N SER A 183 27.04 -7.17 27.78
CA SER A 183 28.38 -7.73 28.07
C SER A 183 29.27 -6.77 28.89
N ARG A 184 28.73 -5.65 29.36
CA ARG A 184 29.46 -4.63 30.14
C ARG A 184 28.93 -4.47 31.57
N SER A 185 28.10 -5.42 32.02
CA SER A 185 27.47 -5.47 33.34
C SER A 185 27.89 -6.68 34.17
N GLN A 186 29.08 -7.24 33.90
CA GLN A 186 29.76 -8.25 34.73
C GLN A 186 31.17 -7.77 35.05
#